data_AF-A0AAW1U6A5-F1
#
_entry.id   AF-A0AAW1U6A5-F1
#
_cell.length_a   1.000
_cell.length_b   1.000
_cell.length_c   1.000
_cell.angle_alpha   90.00
_cell.angle_beta   90.00
_cell.angle_gamma   90.00
#
_symmetry.space_group_name_H-M   'P 1'
#
loop_
_entity.id
_entity.type
_entity.pdbx_description
1 polymer ?
#
loop_
_entity_poly.entity_id
_entity_poly.type
_entity_poly.pdbx_seq_one_letter_code
_entity_poly.pdbx_strand_id
1 'polypeptide(L)'
;MASILVVFCLIVYVLSDDTCKRPEDLEAKKSHCYKNHVDILDRIHETSQSLLNFAKKTLGREVIEDEKVPEKCEYYQCVLQELHLLNSNKIPIYEVIKTWIEENVIFSSGTELLKRLTLCNESLTNSTVSNLRFRGDLTTEEYRNEESDSIRKCDLDAEFFRCLSLQNGCSIFKYP
;
A
#
# COMPACT_ATOMS: atom_id res chain seq x y z
N MET A 1 -37.71 -20.14 21.74
CA MET A 1 -36.76 -19.08 22.16
C MET A 1 -35.33 -19.31 21.66
N ALA A 2 -34.84 -20.56 21.56
CA ALA A 2 -33.51 -20.84 20.99
C ALA A 2 -33.34 -20.43 19.51
N SER A 3 -34.37 -20.61 18.66
CA SER A 3 -34.27 -20.29 17.23
C SER A 3 -34.18 -18.79 16.90
N ILE A 4 -34.67 -17.91 17.78
CA ILE A 4 -34.56 -16.44 17.58
C ILE A 4 -33.14 -15.98 17.91
N LEU A 5 -32.49 -16.60 18.90
CA LEU A 5 -31.13 -16.28 19.31
C LEU A 5 -30.09 -16.67 18.23
N VAL A 6 -30.30 -17.80 17.55
CA VAL A 6 -29.43 -18.25 16.44
C VAL A 6 -29.57 -17.34 15.22
N VAL A 7 -30.78 -16.87 14.92
CA VAL A 7 -31.01 -15.92 13.82
C VAL A 7 -30.40 -14.56 14.14
N PHE A 8 -30.49 -14.08 15.38
CA PHE A 8 -29.84 -12.83 15.79
C PHE A 8 -28.31 -12.92 15.74
N CYS A 9 -27.71 -14.05 16.16
CA CYS A 9 -26.27 -14.27 16.03
C CYS A 9 -25.80 -14.33 14.57
N LEU A 10 -26.56 -14.95 13.67
CA LEU A 10 -26.23 -14.99 12.23
C LEU A 10 -26.33 -13.61 11.58
N ILE A 11 -27.32 -12.80 11.94
CA ILE A 11 -27.45 -11.42 11.44
C ILE A 11 -26.30 -10.54 11.94
N VAL A 12 -25.88 -10.69 13.20
CA VAL A 12 -24.72 -9.95 13.76
C VAL A 12 -23.40 -10.36 13.10
N TYR A 13 -23.23 -11.63 12.76
CA TYR A 13 -22.05 -12.11 12.02
C TYR A 13 -22.00 -11.54 10.60
N VAL A 14 -23.13 -11.56 9.88
CA VAL A 14 -23.22 -11.01 8.52
C VAL A 14 -23.01 -9.49 8.50
N LEU A 15 -23.44 -8.76 9.54
CA LEU A 15 -23.23 -7.31 9.65
C LEU A 15 -21.79 -6.92 10.06
N SER A 16 -21.00 -7.86 10.57
CA SER A 16 -19.64 -7.58 11.05
C SER A 16 -18.57 -7.70 9.96
N ASP A 17 -18.87 -8.37 8.84
CA ASP A 17 -17.89 -8.66 7.77
C ASP A 17 -17.84 -7.60 6.64
N ASP A 18 -18.79 -6.67 6.59
CA ASP A 18 -18.85 -5.62 5.55
C ASP A 18 -17.94 -4.40 5.83
N THR A 19 -17.20 -4.39 6.93
CA THR A 19 -16.54 -3.16 7.44
C THR A 19 -15.21 -2.81 6.76
N CYS A 20 -14.72 -3.64 5.82
CA CYS A 20 -13.46 -3.40 5.13
C CYS A 20 -13.50 -3.66 3.61
N LYS A 21 -14.59 -3.24 2.94
CA LYS A 21 -14.65 -3.29 1.48
C LYS A 21 -13.73 -2.22 0.89
N ARG A 22 -12.76 -2.64 0.08
CA ARG A 22 -11.91 -1.71 -0.69
C ARG A 22 -12.66 -1.20 -1.92
N PRO A 23 -12.43 0.05 -2.35
CA PRO A 23 -13.04 0.58 -3.57
C PRO A 23 -12.68 -0.27 -4.78
N GLU A 24 -13.67 -0.60 -5.62
CA GLU A 24 -13.46 -1.44 -6.80
C GLU A 24 -12.51 -0.78 -7.82
N ASP A 25 -12.58 0.55 -7.95
CA ASP A 25 -11.67 1.33 -8.80
C ASP A 25 -10.21 1.21 -8.33
N LEU A 26 -9.95 1.30 -7.02
CA LEU A 26 -8.61 1.11 -6.45
C LEU A 26 -8.04 -0.27 -6.81
N GLU A 27 -8.82 -1.34 -6.65
CA GLU A 27 -8.36 -2.69 -6.95
C GLU A 27 -8.14 -2.91 -8.46
N ALA A 28 -8.97 -2.30 -9.32
CA ALA A 28 -8.77 -2.34 -10.76
C ALA A 28 -7.46 -1.65 -11.17
N LYS A 29 -7.16 -0.47 -10.61
CA LYS A 29 -5.90 0.26 -10.89
C LYS A 29 -4.67 -0.48 -10.36
N LYS A 30 -4.74 -1.04 -9.15
CA LYS A 30 -3.67 -1.90 -8.61
C LYS A 30 -3.37 -3.09 -9.52
N SER A 31 -4.41 -3.80 -9.97
CA SER A 31 -4.25 -4.93 -10.90
C SER A 31 -3.57 -4.51 -12.21
N HIS A 32 -3.97 -3.37 -12.78
CA HIS A 32 -3.33 -2.81 -13.98
C HIS A 32 -1.85 -2.49 -13.75
N CYS A 33 -1.52 -1.77 -12.68
CA CYS A 33 -0.16 -1.37 -12.37
C CYS A 33 0.75 -2.56 -12.01
N TYR A 34 0.22 -3.55 -11.30
CA TYR A 34 0.96 -4.77 -10.95
C TYR A 34 1.37 -5.53 -12.22
N LYS A 35 0.45 -5.68 -13.18
CA LYS A 35 0.74 -6.32 -14.47
C LYS A 35 1.85 -5.60 -15.25
N ASN A 36 1.90 -4.27 -15.20
CA ASN A 36 2.86 -3.49 -15.97
C ASN A 36 4.24 -3.39 -15.30
N HIS A 37 4.30 -3.41 -13.97
CA HIS A 37 5.53 -3.08 -13.23
C HIS A 37 6.11 -4.22 -12.39
N VAL A 38 5.34 -5.27 -12.11
CA VAL A 38 5.70 -6.31 -11.13
C VAL A 38 5.61 -7.73 -11.70
N ASP A 39 4.60 -8.05 -12.53
CA ASP A 39 4.30 -9.40 -13.03
C ASP A 39 5.50 -10.16 -13.63
N ILE A 40 6.35 -9.50 -14.43
CA ILE A 40 7.53 -10.14 -15.02
C ILE A 40 8.55 -10.54 -13.95
N LEU A 41 8.75 -9.72 -12.93
CA LEU A 41 9.71 -9.98 -11.87
C LEU A 41 9.24 -11.09 -10.95
N ASP A 42 7.95 -11.10 -10.62
CA ASP A 42 7.36 -12.14 -9.79
C ASP A 42 7.45 -13.49 -10.49
N ARG A 43 7.17 -13.56 -11.79
CA ARG A 43 7.41 -14.78 -12.58
C ARG A 43 8.86 -15.24 -12.59
N ILE A 44 9.82 -14.31 -12.69
CA ILE A 44 11.25 -14.64 -12.64
C ILE A 44 11.62 -15.14 -11.24
N HIS A 45 11.10 -14.50 -10.19
CA HIS A 45 11.35 -14.86 -8.81
C HIS A 45 10.78 -16.24 -8.48
N GLU A 46 9.51 -16.49 -8.82
CA GLU A 46 8.85 -17.80 -8.69
C GLU A 46 9.63 -18.89 -9.43
N THR A 47 10.07 -18.62 -10.66
CA THR A 47 10.89 -19.57 -11.43
C THR A 47 12.22 -19.85 -10.72
N SER A 48 12.88 -18.80 -10.20
CA SER A 48 14.16 -18.91 -9.50
C SER A 48 14.02 -19.65 -8.17
N GLN A 49 12.97 -19.35 -7.41
CA GLN A 49 12.59 -20.04 -6.18
C GLN A 49 12.30 -21.51 -6.45
N SER A 50 11.53 -21.83 -7.50
CA SER A 50 11.23 -23.20 -7.91
C SER A 50 12.50 -23.99 -8.22
N LEU A 51 13.45 -23.40 -8.98
CA LEU A 51 14.76 -24.01 -9.24
C LEU A 51 15.60 -24.18 -7.97
N LEU A 52 15.62 -23.18 -7.11
CA LEU A 52 16.35 -23.22 -5.84
C LEU A 52 15.78 -24.30 -4.91
N ASN A 53 14.45 -24.39 -4.81
CA ASN A 53 13.74 -25.37 -4.00
C ASN A 53 13.90 -26.78 -4.57
N PHE A 54 13.92 -26.94 -5.90
CA PHE A 54 14.31 -28.19 -6.55
C PHE A 54 15.74 -28.62 -6.20
N ALA A 55 16.70 -27.70 -6.26
CA ALA A 55 18.10 -27.97 -5.90
C ALA A 55 18.25 -28.33 -4.41
N LYS A 56 17.59 -27.58 -3.51
CA LYS A 56 17.58 -27.87 -2.06
C LYS A 56 16.99 -29.24 -1.75
N LYS A 57 15.87 -29.60 -2.37
CA LYS A 57 15.25 -30.93 -2.23
C LYS A 57 16.17 -32.04 -2.70
N THR A 58 16.87 -31.84 -3.81
CA THR A 58 17.85 -32.79 -4.34
C THR A 58 19.05 -32.96 -3.39
N LEU A 59 19.41 -31.91 -2.66
CA LEU A 59 20.50 -31.89 -1.68
C LEU A 59 20.07 -32.25 -0.24
N GLY A 60 18.82 -32.67 -0.02
CA GLY A 60 18.30 -33.02 1.30
C GLY A 60 18.19 -31.83 2.27
N ARG A 61 18.09 -30.60 1.74
CA ARG A 61 17.95 -29.37 2.54
C ARG A 61 16.50 -28.91 2.61
N GLU A 62 16.20 -28.16 3.67
CA GLU A 62 14.89 -27.56 3.91
C GLU A 62 14.52 -26.55 2.81
N VAL A 63 13.25 -26.58 2.41
CA VAL A 63 12.67 -25.70 1.39
C VAL A 63 12.27 -24.39 2.08
N ILE A 64 12.57 -23.25 1.46
CA ILE A 64 12.13 -21.95 1.97
C ILE A 64 10.80 -21.62 1.29
N GLU A 65 9.78 -21.29 2.08
CA GLU A 65 8.51 -20.77 1.56
C GLU A 65 8.62 -19.27 1.27
N ASP A 66 8.17 -18.92 0.07
CA ASP A 66 8.05 -17.62 -0.60
C ASP A 66 8.26 -16.35 0.27
N GLU A 67 9.48 -15.78 0.21
CA GLU A 67 9.64 -14.34 0.45
C GLU A 67 8.98 -13.56 -0.68
N LYS A 68 7.90 -12.84 -0.37
CA LYS A 68 7.21 -11.99 -1.35
C LYS A 68 8.16 -10.88 -1.82
N VAL A 69 8.38 -10.77 -3.13
CA VAL A 69 9.22 -9.71 -3.69
C VAL A 69 8.60 -8.35 -3.32
N PRO A 70 9.37 -7.41 -2.72
CA PRO A 70 8.86 -6.09 -2.45
C PRO A 70 8.44 -5.43 -3.77
N GLU A 71 7.20 -4.93 -3.82
CA GLU A 71 6.68 -4.22 -4.99
C GLU A 71 7.57 -2.99 -5.27
N LYS A 72 7.93 -2.82 -6.55
CA LYS A 72 8.79 -1.72 -7.02
C LYS A 72 8.14 -0.34 -6.76
N CYS A 73 8.93 0.72 -6.52
CA CYS A 73 8.35 2.06 -6.29
C CYS A 73 7.50 2.56 -7.47
N GLU A 74 7.84 2.12 -8.69
CA GLU A 74 7.10 2.44 -9.91
C GLU A 74 5.65 1.93 -9.88
N TYR A 75 5.38 0.83 -9.17
CA TYR A 75 4.02 0.32 -8.98
C TYR A 75 3.17 1.32 -8.18
N TYR A 76 3.65 1.81 -7.03
CA TYR A 76 2.89 2.76 -6.22
C TYR A 76 2.68 4.09 -6.93
N GLN A 77 3.72 4.57 -7.64
CA GLN A 77 3.59 5.75 -8.51
C GLN A 77 2.50 5.54 -9.57
N CYS A 78 2.48 4.38 -10.24
CA CYS A 78 1.44 4.06 -11.22
C CYS A 78 0.04 4.10 -10.59
N VAL A 79 -0.15 3.50 -9.41
CA VAL A 79 -1.47 3.47 -8.75
C VAL A 79 -1.95 4.89 -8.43
N LEU A 80 -1.09 5.74 -7.85
CA LEU A 80 -1.47 7.13 -7.55
C LEU A 80 -1.73 7.95 -8.82
N GLN A 81 -1.01 7.69 -9.92
CA GLN A 81 -1.24 8.34 -11.21
C GLN A 81 -2.57 7.93 -11.85
N GLU A 82 -2.87 6.64 -11.85
CA GLU A 82 -4.11 6.08 -12.41
C GLU A 82 -5.36 6.51 -11.65
N LEU A 83 -5.22 6.81 -10.36
CA LEU A 83 -6.27 7.41 -9.52
C LEU A 83 -6.31 8.94 -9.61
N HIS A 84 -5.43 9.55 -10.42
CA HIS A 84 -5.30 11.00 -10.58
C HIS A 84 -5.03 11.76 -9.27
N LEU A 85 -4.28 11.15 -8.36
CA LEU A 85 -3.98 11.69 -7.03
C LEU A 85 -2.70 12.54 -6.97
N LEU A 86 -1.97 12.62 -8.08
CA LEU A 86 -0.72 13.36 -8.21
C LEU A 86 -0.87 14.59 -9.11
N ASN A 87 -0.06 15.63 -8.84
CA ASN A 87 0.08 16.77 -9.75
C ASN A 87 1.03 16.48 -10.92
N SER A 88 1.24 17.47 -11.80
CA SER A 88 2.18 17.38 -12.93
C SER A 88 3.63 17.07 -12.54
N ASN A 89 4.01 17.39 -11.30
CA ASN A 89 5.33 17.14 -10.75
C ASN A 89 5.42 15.80 -10.01
N LYS A 90 4.38 14.96 -10.09
CA LYS A 90 4.27 13.66 -9.40
C LYS A 90 4.32 13.80 -7.88
N ILE A 91 3.67 14.83 -7.35
CA ILE A 91 3.54 15.06 -5.91
C ILE A 91 2.06 14.82 -5.51
N PRO A 92 1.80 14.04 -4.44
CA PRO A 92 0.45 13.83 -3.90
C PRO A 92 -0.26 15.15 -3.59
N ILE A 93 -1.53 15.28 -4.00
CA ILE A 93 -2.34 16.49 -3.77
C ILE A 93 -3.37 16.21 -2.68
N TYR A 94 -3.19 16.81 -1.50
CA TYR A 94 -4.04 16.59 -0.33
C TYR A 94 -5.54 16.69 -0.62
N GLU A 95 -6.01 17.81 -1.20
CA GLU A 95 -7.44 18.03 -1.44
C GLU A 95 -8.06 17.03 -2.43
N VAL A 96 -7.28 16.58 -3.42
CA VAL A 96 -7.75 15.59 -4.40
C VAL A 96 -7.87 14.22 -3.73
N ILE A 97 -6.88 13.83 -2.93
CA ILE A 97 -6.89 12.55 -2.20
C ILE A 97 -8.00 12.54 -1.17
N LYS A 98 -8.19 13.64 -0.44
CA LYS A 98 -9.29 13.82 0.51
C LYS A 98 -10.64 13.60 -0.17
N THR A 99 -10.87 14.30 -1.29
CA THR A 99 -12.13 14.18 -2.06
C THR A 99 -12.34 12.74 -2.53
N TRP A 100 -11.30 12.10 -3.07
CA TRP A 100 -11.36 10.70 -3.49
C TRP A 100 -11.74 9.76 -2.35
N ILE A 101 -11.17 9.95 -1.15
CA ILE A 101 -11.51 9.15 0.04
C ILE A 101 -12.99 9.33 0.42
N GLU A 102 -13.45 10.58 0.49
CA GLU A 102 -14.82 10.93 0.87
C GLU A 102 -15.86 10.35 -0.10
N GLU A 103 -15.52 10.23 -1.38
CA GLU A 103 -16.42 9.71 -2.42
C GLU A 103 -16.39 8.18 -2.56
N ASN A 104 -15.25 7.54 -2.30
CA ASN A 104 -15.03 6.13 -2.67
C ASN A 104 -14.88 5.17 -1.50
N VAL A 105 -14.59 5.65 -0.29
CA VAL A 105 -14.31 4.81 0.87
C VAL A 105 -15.47 4.84 1.86
N ILE A 106 -15.84 3.67 2.39
CA ILE A 106 -16.89 3.54 3.41
C ILE A 106 -16.55 4.43 4.61
N PHE A 107 -17.55 5.15 5.13
CA PHE A 107 -17.40 6.19 6.16
C PHE A 107 -16.50 5.83 7.35
N SER A 108 -16.62 4.62 7.89
CA SER A 108 -15.80 4.15 9.03
C SER A 108 -14.30 4.08 8.70
N SER A 109 -13.94 3.44 7.59
CA SER A 109 -12.56 3.34 7.11
C SER A 109 -12.06 4.67 6.53
N GLY A 110 -12.95 5.44 5.91
CA GLY A 110 -12.66 6.75 5.34
C GLY A 110 -12.25 7.76 6.41
N THR A 111 -12.95 7.78 7.55
CA THR A 111 -12.60 8.67 8.68
C THR A 111 -11.19 8.43 9.18
N GLU A 112 -10.78 7.16 9.34
CA GLU A 112 -9.44 6.83 9.79
C GLU A 112 -8.39 7.11 8.70
N LEU A 113 -8.73 6.88 7.44
CA LEU A 113 -7.86 7.22 6.31
C LEU A 113 -7.63 8.72 6.19
N LEU A 114 -8.66 9.53 6.41
CA LEU A 114 -8.56 10.99 6.39
C LEU A 114 -7.63 11.50 7.49
N LYS A 115 -7.74 10.98 8.72
CA LYS A 115 -6.78 11.32 9.79
C LYS A 115 -5.36 10.96 9.39
N ARG A 116 -5.16 9.78 8.80
CA ARG A 116 -3.83 9.34 8.35
C ARG A 116 -3.31 10.23 7.24
N LEU A 117 -4.15 10.59 6.27
CA LEU A 117 -3.81 11.51 5.18
C LEU A 117 -3.31 12.86 5.73
N THR A 118 -3.99 13.43 6.74
CA THR A 118 -3.55 14.68 7.36
C THR A 118 -2.12 14.56 7.91
N LEU A 119 -1.82 13.50 8.67
CA LEU A 119 -0.47 13.26 9.22
C LEU A 119 0.58 13.09 8.13
N CYS A 120 0.27 12.31 7.10
CA CYS A 120 1.18 12.09 5.97
C CYS A 120 1.48 13.39 5.22
N ASN A 121 0.46 14.22 5.00
CA ASN A 121 0.61 15.49 4.29
C ASN A 121 1.36 16.55 5.10
N GLU A 122 1.12 16.62 6.41
CA GLU A 122 1.89 17.49 7.30
C GLU A 122 3.37 17.11 7.31
N SER A 123 3.68 15.81 7.44
CA SER A 123 5.05 15.32 7.40
C SER A 123 5.73 15.58 6.04
N LEU A 124 5.02 15.38 4.93
CA LEU A 124 5.51 15.69 3.58
C LEU A 124 5.79 17.19 3.38
N THR A 125 4.91 18.03 3.90
CA THR A 125 5.10 19.49 3.84
C THR A 125 6.32 19.90 4.66
N ASN A 126 6.46 19.36 5.88
CA ASN A 126 7.61 19.61 6.74
C ASN A 126 8.92 19.14 6.11
N SER A 127 8.95 17.95 5.48
CA SER A 127 10.15 17.46 4.82
C SER A 127 10.58 18.36 3.66
N THR A 128 9.61 18.90 2.92
CA THR A 128 9.84 19.85 1.82
C THR A 128 10.44 21.17 2.32
N VAL A 129 10.00 21.66 3.48
CA VAL A 129 10.48 22.93 4.06
C VAL A 129 11.83 22.74 4.80
N SER A 130 12.03 21.60 5.46
CA SER A 130 13.19 21.34 6.32
C SER A 130 14.36 20.65 5.62
N ASN A 131 14.31 20.45 4.29
CA ASN A 131 15.29 19.65 3.53
C ASN A 131 15.52 18.24 4.10
N LEU A 132 14.50 17.67 4.75
CA LEU A 132 14.52 16.30 5.25
C LEU A 132 13.91 15.35 4.22
N ARG A 133 14.27 14.07 4.28
CA ARG A 133 13.62 13.05 3.44
C ARG A 133 12.27 12.67 4.06
N PHE A 134 11.20 12.68 3.25
CA PHE A 134 9.91 12.15 3.68
C PHE A 134 9.99 10.62 3.86
N ARG A 135 9.40 10.11 4.95
CA ARG A 135 9.34 8.70 5.29
C ARG A 135 7.91 8.34 5.71
N GLY A 136 7.40 7.24 5.17
CA GLY A 136 6.01 6.83 5.35
C GLY A 136 5.67 6.35 6.75
N ASP A 137 6.67 5.89 7.50
CA ASP A 137 6.55 5.57 8.93
C ASP A 137 6.50 6.82 9.83
N LEU A 138 6.55 8.02 9.25
CA LEU A 138 6.55 9.32 9.94
C LEU A 138 7.76 9.53 10.85
N THR A 139 8.84 8.79 10.63
CA THR A 139 10.11 9.03 11.31
C THR A 139 10.89 10.16 10.63
N THR A 140 11.65 10.91 11.42
CA THR A 140 12.56 11.93 10.89
C THR A 140 13.95 11.34 10.76
N GLU A 141 14.47 11.27 9.54
CA GLU A 141 15.88 11.02 9.29
C GLU A 141 16.51 12.25 8.64
N GLU A 142 17.62 12.70 9.23
CA GLU A 142 18.48 13.67 8.56
C GLU A 142 18.97 13.10 7.24
N TYR A 143 19.13 13.97 6.25
CA TYR A 143 19.67 13.62 4.95
C TYR A 143 21.12 13.13 5.11
N ARG A 144 21.33 11.85 5.38
CA ARG A 144 22.65 11.24 5.23
C ARG A 144 22.87 11.08 3.74
N ASN A 145 23.87 11.80 3.22
CA ASN A 145 24.47 11.52 1.92
C ASN A 145 25.11 10.13 1.97
N GLU A 146 24.30 9.08 2.02
CA GLU A 146 24.75 7.78 1.56
C GLU A 146 24.82 7.88 0.04
N GLU A 147 26.06 7.94 -0.42
CA GLU A 147 26.44 7.86 -1.81
C GLU A 147 25.96 6.51 -2.37
N SER A 148 24.72 6.45 -2.86
CA SER A 148 24.17 5.23 -3.47
C SER A 148 23.00 5.57 -4.38
N ASP A 149 23.19 5.26 -5.66
CA ASP A 149 22.18 5.07 -6.71
C ASP A 149 20.93 5.95 -6.62
N SER A 150 21.01 7.11 -7.30
CA SER A 150 19.87 7.93 -7.76
C SER A 150 18.56 7.67 -7.02
N ILE A 151 18.26 8.44 -5.97
CA ILE A 151 16.93 8.48 -5.35
C ILE A 151 15.90 8.41 -6.48
N ARG A 152 15.18 7.29 -6.57
CA ARG A 152 14.35 7.03 -7.73
C ARG A 152 13.20 7.99 -7.66
N LYS A 153 12.78 8.53 -8.80
CA LYS A 153 11.68 9.51 -8.87
C LYS A 153 10.37 9.01 -8.27
N CYS A 154 10.21 7.69 -8.04
CA CYS A 154 9.02 7.08 -7.43
C CYS A 154 9.14 6.80 -5.93
N ASP A 155 10.30 7.03 -5.29
CA ASP A 155 10.48 6.72 -3.87
C ASP A 155 9.53 7.54 -2.98
N LEU A 156 9.28 8.79 -3.37
CA LEU A 156 8.31 9.65 -2.68
C LEU A 156 6.91 9.05 -2.69
N ASP A 157 6.46 8.56 -3.85
CA ASP A 157 5.13 7.96 -4.02
C ASP A 157 5.01 6.67 -3.21
N ALA A 158 6.05 5.84 -3.20
CA ALA A 158 6.10 4.62 -2.41
C ALA A 158 6.03 4.91 -0.90
N GLU A 159 6.82 5.87 -0.40
CA GLU A 159 6.78 6.27 1.00
C GLU A 159 5.43 6.92 1.36
N PHE A 160 4.82 7.67 0.45
CA PHE A 160 3.51 8.27 0.70
C PHE A 160 2.41 7.21 0.73
N PHE A 161 2.46 6.24 -0.18
CA PHE A 161 1.58 5.08 -0.17
C PHE A 161 1.74 4.24 1.11
N ARG A 162 2.99 4.01 1.53
CA ARG A 162 3.32 3.38 2.80
C ARG A 162 2.71 4.16 3.96
N CYS A 163 2.82 5.48 3.95
CA CYS A 163 2.21 6.30 4.97
C CYS A 163 0.70 6.08 5.07
N LEU A 164 0.00 6.09 3.94
CA LEU A 164 -1.45 5.85 3.90
C LEU A 164 -1.83 4.44 4.35
N SER A 165 -0.93 3.45 4.22
CA SER A 165 -1.20 2.06 4.61
C SER A 165 -1.19 1.80 6.11
N LEU A 166 -0.51 2.66 6.89
CA LEU A 166 -0.33 2.52 8.34
C LEU A 166 -1.57 2.99 9.13
N GLN A 167 -2.75 2.60 8.67
CA GLN A 167 -4.02 2.87 9.33
C GLN A 167 -4.27 1.83 10.43
N ASN A 168 -4.93 2.25 11.50
CA ASN A 168 -5.41 1.30 12.50
C ASN A 168 -6.66 0.58 11.96
N GLY A 169 -6.62 -0.75 11.91
CA GLY A 169 -7.75 -1.57 11.48
C GLY A 169 -7.79 -1.83 9.97
N CYS A 170 -8.87 -1.43 9.29
CA CYS A 170 -9.04 -1.70 7.87
C CYS A 170 -8.14 -0.82 7.00
N SER A 171 -6.99 -1.37 6.60
CA SER A 171 -6.07 -0.70 5.70
C SER A 171 -6.58 -0.76 4.25
N ILE A 172 -6.98 0.40 3.72
CA ILE A 172 -7.46 0.57 2.34
C ILE A 172 -6.29 0.42 1.36
N PHE A 173 -5.20 1.15 1.60
CA PHE A 173 -3.94 1.03 0.88
C PHE A 173 -3.07 -0.03 1.53
N LYS A 174 -2.66 -1.06 0.81
CA LYS A 174 -1.74 -2.08 1.35
C LYS A 174 -0.31 -1.82 0.91
N TYR A 175 0.60 -1.82 1.86
CA TYR A 175 2.05 -1.76 1.63
C TYR A 175 2.70 -2.92 2.40
N PRO A 176 3.64 -3.68 1.79
CA PRO A 176 4.31 -4.82 2.39
C PRO A 176 5.28 -4.41 3.52
#